data_AF-A0A1E3NZG3-F1
#
_entry.id   AF-A0A1E3NZG3-F1
#
_cell.length_a   1.000
_cell.length_b   1.000
_cell.length_c   1.000
_cell.angle_alpha   90.00
_cell.angle_beta   90.00
_cell.angle_gamma   90.00
#
_symmetry.space_group_name_H-M   'P 1'
#
loop_
_entity.id
_entity.type
_entity.pdbx_description
1 polymer ?
#
loop_
_entity_poly.entity_id
_entity_poly.type
_entity_poly.pdbx_seq_one_letter_code
_entity_poly.pdbx_strand_id
1 'polypeptide(L)'
;MVQTRKGRQVGRVSLIDFEGDVVLDEYVKPYAYITNYLTRWSGLRKRDILGAPNRLEDIQEQLTDIISSDDILIGHAIYNDLNVLKLRHPKIIDTAELYEYDAPNPNGQVGLKQLARDYLGWNIQMGPHDSVEDARATLALVELKLPKRRRRFLRESTTFERKIDWF
;
A
#
# COMPACT_ATOMS: atom_id res chain seq x y z
N MET A 1 -2.69 8.46 -5.60
CA MET A 1 -2.77 9.88 -5.14
C MET A 1 -3.01 10.83 -6.31
N VAL A 2 -3.52 12.03 -6.02
CA VAL A 2 -3.65 13.16 -6.96
C VAL A 2 -2.97 14.42 -6.40
N GLN A 3 -2.60 15.37 -7.27
CA GLN A 3 -2.08 16.68 -6.89
C GLN A 3 -3.20 17.71 -6.83
N THR A 4 -3.28 18.44 -5.71
CA THR A 4 -4.25 19.52 -5.50
C THR A 4 -3.54 20.84 -5.18
N ARG A 5 -4.31 21.93 -5.10
CA ARG A 5 -3.82 23.23 -4.61
C ARG A 5 -3.35 23.20 -3.15
N LYS A 6 -3.73 22.18 -2.36
CA LYS A 6 -3.33 22.01 -0.96
C LYS A 6 -2.25 20.93 -0.78
N GLY A 7 -1.63 20.47 -1.86
CA GLY A 7 -0.63 19.38 -1.83
C GLY A 7 -1.17 18.06 -2.38
N ARG A 8 -0.41 16.97 -2.18
CA ARG A 8 -0.83 15.62 -2.55
C ARG A 8 -1.97 15.15 -1.66
N GLN A 9 -2.99 14.56 -2.27
CA GLN A 9 -4.12 13.97 -1.55
C GLN A 9 -4.43 12.57 -2.10
N VAL A 10 -5.09 11.75 -1.29
CA VAL A 10 -5.56 10.43 -1.70
C VAL A 10 -6.57 10.55 -2.85
N GLY A 11 -6.58 9.56 -3.75
CA GLY A 11 -7.49 9.51 -4.89
C GLY A 11 -8.05 8.12 -5.20
N ARG A 12 -7.36 7.08 -4.72
CA ARG A 12 -7.82 5.69 -4.61
C ARG A 12 -7.06 5.05 -3.46
N VAL A 13 -7.70 4.14 -2.73
CA VAL A 13 -7.09 3.29 -1.71
C VAL A 13 -7.43 1.86 -2.07
N SER A 14 -6.42 1.00 -2.07
CA SER A 14 -6.61 -0.43 -2.19
C SER A 14 -5.95 -1.13 -1.01
N LEU A 15 -6.67 -2.06 -0.40
CA LEU A 15 -6.23 -2.90 0.70
C LEU A 15 -6.47 -4.35 0.30
N ILE A 16 -5.47 -5.19 0.53
CA ILE A 16 -5.58 -6.64 0.39
C ILE A 16 -5.33 -7.29 1.74
N ASP A 17 -5.91 -8.46 1.95
CA ASP A 17 -5.56 -9.31 3.09
C ASP A 17 -4.26 -10.10 2.81
N PHE A 18 -3.88 -10.96 3.76
CA PHE A 18 -2.67 -11.78 3.66
C PHE A 18 -2.80 -12.95 2.66
N GLU A 19 -4.02 -13.27 2.21
CA GLU A 19 -4.26 -14.26 1.16
C GLU A 19 -4.11 -13.63 -0.25
N GLY A 20 -4.15 -12.30 -0.32
CA GLY A 20 -4.02 -11.51 -1.54
C GLY A 20 -5.37 -11.10 -2.15
N ASP A 21 -6.45 -11.31 -1.39
CA ASP A 21 -7.81 -10.93 -1.74
C ASP A 21 -8.06 -9.46 -1.40
N VAL A 22 -8.82 -8.80 -2.27
CA VAL A 22 -9.11 -7.37 -2.15
C VAL A 22 -10.20 -7.17 -1.12
N VAL A 23 -9.87 -6.49 -0.02
CA VAL A 23 -10.80 -6.19 1.08
C VAL A 23 -11.35 -4.75 1.01
N LEU A 24 -10.62 -3.84 0.35
CA LEU A 24 -11.06 -2.48 0.06
C LEU A 24 -10.44 -2.03 -1.26
N ASP A 25 -11.22 -1.44 -2.16
CA ASP A 25 -10.68 -0.81 -3.37
C ASP A 25 -11.56 0.36 -3.82
N GLU A 26 -11.31 1.53 -3.26
CA GLU A 26 -12.23 2.65 -3.31
C GLU A 26 -11.59 3.92 -3.86
N TYR A 27 -12.33 4.64 -4.71
CA TYR A 27 -11.92 5.96 -5.18
C TYR A 27 -12.29 7.04 -4.16
N VAL A 28 -11.43 8.06 -4.05
CA VAL A 28 -11.60 9.15 -3.08
C VAL A 28 -11.63 10.49 -3.79
N LYS A 29 -12.62 11.32 -3.47
CA LYS A 29 -12.74 12.67 -4.02
C LYS A 29 -12.20 13.70 -3.04
N PRO A 30 -11.07 14.36 -3.33
CA PRO A 30 -10.61 15.46 -2.48
C PRO A 30 -11.57 16.66 -2.51
N TYR A 31 -11.63 17.41 -1.40
CA TYR A 31 -12.34 18.70 -1.36
C TYR A 31 -11.58 19.80 -2.11
N ALA A 32 -10.24 19.74 -2.11
CA ALA A 32 -9.43 20.74 -2.77
C ALA A 32 -9.44 20.56 -4.29
N TYR A 33 -9.29 21.67 -5.01
CA TYR A 33 -9.21 21.65 -6.46
C TYR A 33 -7.99 20.83 -6.94
N ILE A 34 -8.26 19.81 -7.76
CA ILE A 34 -7.26 18.94 -8.36
C ILE A 34 -6.59 19.69 -9.51
N THR A 35 -5.28 19.87 -9.41
CA THR A 35 -4.46 20.49 -10.47
C THR A 35 -3.85 19.46 -11.41
N ASN A 36 -3.61 18.23 -10.93
CA ASN A 36 -3.12 17.13 -11.76
C ASN A 36 -3.53 15.76 -11.17
N TYR A 37 -4.08 14.88 -12.00
CA TYR A 37 -4.50 13.52 -11.59
C TYR A 37 -3.32 12.54 -11.46
N LEU A 38 -2.13 12.92 -11.95
CA LEU A 38 -0.93 12.09 -11.95
C LEU A 38 -1.15 10.76 -12.68
N THR A 39 -2.03 10.72 -13.69
CA THR A 39 -2.54 9.50 -14.35
C THR A 39 -1.43 8.52 -14.77
N ARG A 40 -0.28 9.04 -15.24
CA ARG A 40 0.88 8.20 -15.60
C ARG A 40 1.38 7.34 -14.43
N TRP A 41 1.34 7.87 -13.22
CA TRP A 41 1.84 7.23 -12.00
C TRP A 41 0.72 6.68 -11.11
N SER A 42 -0.52 7.15 -11.25
CA SER A 42 -1.61 6.79 -10.34
C SER A 42 -2.69 5.92 -10.98
N GLY A 43 -2.74 5.84 -12.32
CA GLY A 43 -3.87 5.25 -13.03
C GLY A 43 -5.15 6.10 -13.03
N LEU A 44 -5.23 7.12 -12.19
CA LEU A 44 -6.46 7.87 -11.93
C LEU A 44 -6.80 8.80 -13.09
N ARG A 45 -8.05 8.71 -13.54
CA ARG A 45 -8.66 9.59 -14.54
C ARG A 45 -9.65 10.53 -13.86
N LYS A 46 -9.94 11.64 -14.53
CA LYS A 46 -10.93 12.62 -14.06
C LYS A 46 -12.29 12.00 -13.73
N ARG A 47 -12.74 11.04 -14.54
CA ARG A 47 -14.03 10.36 -14.34
C ARG A 47 -14.06 9.54 -13.05
N ASP A 48 -12.96 8.88 -12.70
CA ASP A 48 -12.86 8.00 -11.53
C ASP A 48 -13.00 8.83 -10.25
N ILE A 49 -12.36 10.01 -10.22
CA ILE A 49 -12.42 10.92 -9.06
C ILE A 49 -13.73 11.71 -9.00
N LEU A 50 -14.31 12.11 -10.13
CA LEU A 50 -15.55 12.89 -10.12
C LEU A 50 -16.74 12.07 -9.61
N GLY A 51 -16.79 10.79 -9.98
CA GLY A 51 -17.80 9.82 -9.54
C GLY A 51 -17.45 9.06 -8.25
N ALA A 52 -16.32 9.36 -7.63
CA ALA A 52 -15.89 8.70 -6.40
C ALA A 52 -16.93 8.91 -5.27
N PRO A 53 -17.37 7.83 -4.60
CA PRO A 53 -18.40 7.90 -3.56
C PRO A 53 -17.83 8.44 -2.24
N ASN A 54 -16.54 8.23 -2.00
CA ASN A 54 -15.91 8.48 -0.71
C ASN A 54 -15.13 9.79 -0.66
N ARG A 55 -15.08 10.38 0.53
CA ARG A 55 -14.16 11.43 0.97
C ARG A 55 -13.08 10.83 1.85
N LEU A 56 -12.18 11.70 2.33
CA LEU A 56 -11.07 11.25 3.17
C LEU A 56 -11.60 10.61 4.45
N GLU A 57 -12.60 11.25 5.05
CA GLU A 57 -13.20 10.84 6.31
C GLU A 57 -13.90 9.47 6.19
N ASP A 58 -14.67 9.25 5.11
CA ASP A 58 -15.34 7.98 4.85
C ASP A 58 -14.35 6.81 4.70
N ILE A 59 -13.21 7.07 4.05
CA ILE A 59 -12.15 6.07 3.90
C ILE A 59 -11.40 5.83 5.21
N GLN A 60 -11.19 6.86 6.01
CA GLN A 60 -10.57 6.69 7.33
C GLN A 60 -11.41 5.78 8.21
N GLU A 61 -12.74 5.98 8.23
CA GLU A 61 -13.69 5.14 8.97
C GLU A 61 -13.65 3.68 8.48
N GLN A 62 -13.78 3.47 7.17
CA GLN A 62 -13.69 2.12 6.58
C GLN A 62 -12.36 1.43 6.90
N LEU A 63 -11.24 2.15 6.84
CA LEU A 63 -9.94 1.59 7.18
C LEU A 63 -9.85 1.23 8.67
N THR A 64 -10.40 2.05 9.57
CA THR A 64 -10.39 1.74 11.02
C THR A 64 -11.34 0.61 11.41
N ASP A 65 -12.39 0.38 10.62
CA ASP A 65 -13.30 -0.76 10.82
C ASP A 65 -12.67 -2.09 10.38
N ILE A 66 -11.79 -2.04 9.37
CA ILE A 66 -11.11 -3.22 8.83
C ILE A 66 -9.80 -3.51 9.57
N ILE A 67 -9.04 -2.46 9.92
CA ILE A 67 -7.67 -2.56 10.43
C ILE A 67 -7.65 -2.22 11.92
N SER A 68 -7.36 -3.22 12.75
CA SER A 68 -7.10 -3.03 14.17
C SER A 68 -5.67 -2.56 14.43
N SER A 69 -5.41 -1.98 15.60
CA SER A 69 -4.04 -1.63 16.03
C SER A 69 -3.11 -2.85 16.18
N ASP A 70 -3.67 -4.06 16.21
CA ASP A 70 -2.90 -5.28 16.36
C ASP A 70 -2.45 -5.90 15.03
N ASP A 71 -3.08 -5.51 13.93
CA ASP A 71 -2.72 -5.94 12.58
C ASP A 71 -1.36 -5.38 12.16
N ILE A 72 -0.71 -6.04 11.22
CA ILE A 72 0.55 -5.57 10.64
C ILE A 72 0.26 -4.98 9.27
N LEU A 73 0.51 -3.69 9.09
CA LEU A 73 0.39 -3.06 7.77
C LEU A 73 1.66 -3.30 6.96
N ILE A 74 1.46 -3.80 5.74
CA ILE A 74 2.52 -4.07 4.79
C ILE A 74 2.40 -3.07 3.64
N GLY A 75 3.50 -2.40 3.30
CA GLY A 75 3.52 -1.43 2.21
C GLY A 75 4.92 -1.18 1.66
N HIS A 76 5.02 -0.25 0.71
CA HIS A 76 6.29 0.18 0.12
C HIS A 76 6.41 1.69 0.18
N ALA A 77 7.35 2.20 0.97
CA ALA A 77 7.42 3.61 1.36
C ALA A 77 6.08 4.12 1.91
N ILE A 78 5.42 3.27 2.72
CA ILE A 78 4.01 3.38 3.13
C ILE A 78 3.73 4.64 3.95
N TYR A 79 4.76 5.23 4.55
CA TYR A 79 4.66 6.51 5.23
C TYR A 79 4.08 7.62 4.33
N ASN A 80 4.35 7.58 3.03
CA ASN A 80 3.76 8.51 2.07
C ASN A 80 2.24 8.37 1.99
N ASP A 81 1.74 7.13 1.98
CA ASP A 81 0.32 6.81 1.93
C ASP A 81 -0.38 7.16 3.24
N LEU A 82 0.20 6.77 4.38
CA LEU A 82 -0.32 7.09 5.71
C LEU A 82 -0.40 8.61 5.95
N ASN A 83 0.57 9.38 5.47
CA ASN A 83 0.54 10.84 5.57
C ASN A 83 -0.62 11.47 4.79
N VAL A 84 -0.89 11.03 3.56
CA VAL A 84 -2.02 11.57 2.79
C VAL A 84 -3.36 11.09 3.31
N LEU A 85 -3.40 9.91 3.93
CA LEU A 85 -4.55 9.38 4.67
C LEU A 85 -4.70 10.01 6.06
N LYS A 86 -3.69 10.73 6.55
CA LYS A 86 -3.63 11.28 7.92
C LYS A 86 -3.85 10.21 9.00
N LEU A 87 -3.31 9.01 8.76
CA LEU A 87 -3.39 7.88 9.69
C LEU A 87 -2.01 7.58 10.28
N ARG A 88 -2.01 6.90 11.41
CA ARG A 88 -0.81 6.33 12.05
C ARG A 88 -1.12 4.91 12.46
N HIS A 89 -0.15 4.02 12.31
CA HIS A 89 -0.31 2.63 12.66
C HIS A 89 0.96 2.11 13.36
N PRO A 90 0.85 1.39 14.49
CA PRO A 90 2.01 1.04 15.31
C PRO A 90 2.86 -0.10 14.73
N LYS A 91 2.28 -0.99 13.90
CA LYS A 91 2.95 -2.21 13.42
C LYS A 91 3.07 -2.21 11.91
N ILE A 92 4.21 -1.79 11.38
CA ILE A 92 4.42 -1.62 9.94
C ILE A 92 5.61 -2.46 9.48
N ILE A 93 5.44 -3.15 8.35
CA ILE A 93 6.52 -3.71 7.54
C ILE A 93 6.61 -2.89 6.26
N ASP A 94 7.67 -2.11 6.13
CA ASP A 94 7.94 -1.34 4.91
C ASP A 94 8.97 -2.07 4.04
N THR A 95 8.55 -2.49 2.85
CA THR A 95 9.43 -3.18 1.89
C THR A 95 10.52 -2.28 1.32
N ALA A 96 10.40 -0.96 1.38
CA ALA A 96 11.47 -0.04 1.01
C ALA A 96 12.66 -0.11 1.98
N GLU A 97 12.42 -0.49 3.24
CA GLU A 97 13.43 -0.65 4.30
C GLU A 97 13.83 -2.12 4.52
N LEU A 98 13.02 -3.07 4.05
CA LEU A 98 13.24 -4.52 4.23
C LEU A 98 14.39 -5.08 3.36
N TYR A 99 14.72 -4.40 2.26
CA TYR A 99 15.71 -4.83 1.30
C TYR A 99 16.89 -3.88 1.29
N GLU A 100 18.03 -4.36 1.76
CA GLU A 100 19.31 -3.68 1.58
C GLU A 100 19.64 -3.64 0.08
N TYR A 101 19.94 -2.44 -0.42
CA TYR A 101 20.31 -2.24 -1.81
C TYR A 101 21.28 -1.09 -1.90
N ASP A 102 22.32 -1.23 -2.72
CA ASP A 102 23.21 -0.14 -3.09
C ASP A 102 22.48 0.76 -4.10
N ALA A 103 21.50 1.53 -3.62
CA ALA A 103 20.67 2.35 -4.47
C ALA A 103 21.45 3.60 -4.93
N PRO A 104 21.54 3.88 -6.24
CA PRO A 104 22.19 5.10 -6.76
C PRO A 104 21.35 6.38 -6.57
N ASN A 105 20.22 6.33 -5.85
CA ASN A 105 19.35 7.50 -5.70
C ASN A 105 19.65 8.30 -4.41
N PRO A 106 19.33 9.61 -4.37
CA PRO A 106 19.69 10.48 -3.26
C PRO A 106 19.06 10.12 -1.91
N ASN A 107 17.99 9.32 -1.91
CA ASN A 107 17.23 8.92 -0.73
C ASN A 107 17.53 7.47 -0.29
N GLY A 108 18.41 6.75 -0.97
CA GLY A 108 18.79 5.37 -0.63
C GLY A 108 17.70 4.30 -0.83
N GLN A 109 16.47 4.66 -1.22
CA GLN A 109 15.35 3.72 -1.32
C GLN A 109 15.17 3.18 -2.75
N VAL A 110 15.00 1.87 -2.89
CA VAL A 110 14.71 1.23 -4.18
C VAL A 110 13.23 1.19 -4.42
N GLY A 111 12.78 1.58 -5.62
CA GLY A 111 11.36 1.54 -5.97
C GLY A 111 10.81 0.11 -6.10
N LEU A 112 9.53 -0.07 -5.74
CA LEU A 112 8.83 -1.35 -5.80
C LEU A 112 9.01 -2.10 -7.11
N LYS A 113 8.96 -1.41 -8.25
CA LYS A 113 9.17 -2.00 -9.58
C LYS A 113 10.51 -2.72 -9.72
N GLN A 114 11.57 -2.13 -9.17
CA GLN A 114 12.91 -2.72 -9.19
C GLN A 114 12.96 -3.94 -8.26
N LEU A 115 12.42 -3.84 -7.04
CA LEU A 115 12.37 -4.96 -6.10
C LEU A 115 11.56 -6.15 -6.65
N ALA A 116 10.38 -5.87 -7.20
CA ALA A 116 9.52 -6.89 -7.81
C ALA A 116 10.23 -7.61 -8.96
N ARG A 117 10.95 -6.86 -9.81
CA ARG A 117 11.73 -7.45 -10.90
C ARG A 117 12.86 -8.33 -10.38
N ASP A 118 13.66 -7.82 -9.45
CA ASP A 118 14.90 -8.49 -9.05
C ASP A 118 14.66 -9.70 -8.13
N TYR A 119 13.65 -9.62 -7.25
CA TYR A 119 13.40 -10.66 -6.25
C TYR A 119 12.25 -11.60 -6.62
N LEU A 120 11.26 -11.14 -7.39
CA LEU A 120 10.10 -11.96 -7.79
C LEU A 120 10.14 -12.34 -9.28
N GLY A 121 10.97 -11.68 -10.09
CA GLY A 121 10.93 -11.81 -11.55
C GLY A 121 9.69 -11.19 -12.18
N TRP A 122 9.00 -10.29 -11.46
CA TRP A 122 7.73 -9.70 -11.90
C TRP A 122 7.95 -8.37 -12.61
N ASN A 123 7.30 -8.18 -13.76
CA ASN A 123 7.25 -6.91 -14.47
C ASN A 123 5.94 -6.19 -14.16
N ILE A 124 5.91 -5.44 -13.05
CA ILE A 124 4.76 -4.64 -12.63
C ILE A 124 4.82 -3.21 -13.20
N GLN A 125 3.71 -2.47 -13.11
CA GLN A 125 3.62 -1.06 -13.54
C GLN A 125 4.05 -0.91 -15.01
N MET A 126 3.58 -1.80 -15.87
CA MET A 126 3.82 -1.77 -17.32
C MET A 126 2.92 -0.78 -18.06
N GLY A 127 1.90 -0.26 -17.36
CA GLY A 127 1.02 0.81 -17.81
C GLY A 127 0.79 1.83 -16.69
N PRO A 128 -0.35 2.54 -16.68
CA PRO A 128 -0.76 3.30 -15.52
C PRO A 128 -0.81 2.38 -14.29
N HIS A 129 -0.31 2.85 -13.14
CA HIS A 129 -0.19 2.00 -11.97
C HIS A 129 -1.55 1.53 -11.47
N ASP A 130 -1.60 0.28 -11.02
CA ASP A 130 -2.73 -0.29 -10.30
C ASP A 130 -2.33 -0.55 -8.85
N SER A 131 -3.02 0.08 -7.90
CA SER A 131 -2.72 -0.03 -6.48
C SER A 131 -2.88 -1.45 -5.94
N VAL A 132 -3.74 -2.28 -6.56
CA VAL A 132 -3.89 -3.69 -6.20
C VAL A 132 -2.70 -4.53 -6.67
N GLU A 133 -2.17 -4.28 -7.89
CA GLU A 133 -0.94 -4.89 -8.37
C GLU A 133 0.24 -4.57 -7.44
N ASP A 134 0.37 -3.29 -7.07
CA ASP A 134 1.42 -2.82 -6.17
C ASP A 134 1.30 -3.51 -4.79
N ALA A 135 0.10 -3.57 -4.21
CA ALA A 135 -0.13 -4.22 -2.91
C ALA A 135 0.26 -5.71 -2.94
N ARG A 136 -0.11 -6.44 -4.00
CA ARG A 136 0.25 -7.86 -4.17
C ARG A 136 1.75 -8.06 -4.33
N ALA A 137 2.43 -7.20 -5.09
CA ALA A 137 3.88 -7.26 -5.22
C ALA A 137 4.58 -7.00 -3.88
N THR A 138 4.10 -6.03 -3.10
CA THR A 138 4.61 -5.77 -1.75
C THR A 138 4.43 -6.97 -0.83
N LEU A 139 3.23 -7.57 -0.79
CA LEU A 139 2.97 -8.76 0.03
C LEU A 139 3.89 -9.93 -0.35
N ALA A 140 4.05 -10.19 -1.66
CA ALA A 140 4.92 -11.26 -2.16
C ALA A 140 6.39 -11.06 -1.77
N LEU A 141 6.88 -9.81 -1.75
CA LEU A 141 8.22 -9.48 -1.25
C LEU A 141 8.35 -9.81 0.24
N VAL A 142 7.38 -9.43 1.07
CA VAL A 142 7.40 -9.77 2.51
C VAL A 142 7.38 -11.29 2.70
N GLU A 143 6.51 -12.01 1.99
CA GLU A 143 6.44 -13.47 2.08
C GLU A 143 7.76 -14.16 1.70
N LEU A 144 8.55 -13.59 0.78
CA LEU A 144 9.86 -14.13 0.39
C LEU A 144 10.86 -14.09 1.56
N LYS A 145 10.76 -13.11 2.46
CA LYS A 145 11.59 -12.97 3.65
C LYS A 145 11.10 -13.81 4.83
N LEU A 146 9.86 -14.29 4.80
CA LEU A 146 9.33 -15.14 5.86
C LEU A 146 9.89 -16.57 5.78
N PRO A 147 10.29 -17.17 6.91
CA PRO A 147 10.68 -18.58 6.96
C PRO A 147 9.55 -19.47 6.43
N LYS A 148 9.88 -20.53 5.67
CA LYS A 148 8.89 -21.46 5.09
C LYS A 148 7.86 -21.98 6.10
N ARG A 149 8.26 -22.17 7.37
CA ARG A 149 7.37 -22.61 8.46
C ARG A 149 6.33 -21.54 8.87
N ARG A 150 6.64 -20.24 8.75
CA ARG A 150 5.75 -19.13 9.11
C ARG A 150 4.73 -18.79 8.01
N ARG A 151 5.04 -19.07 6.73
CA ARG A 151 4.10 -18.82 5.60
C ARG A 151 2.80 -19.62 5.72
N ARG A 152 2.85 -20.84 6.29
CA ARG A 152 1.65 -21.66 6.54
C ARG A 152 0.82 -21.14 7.71
N PHE A 153 1.49 -20.76 8.80
CA PHE A 153 0.83 -20.28 10.02
C PHE A 153 0.03 -18.99 9.81
N LEU A 154 0.56 -18.04 9.02
CA LEU A 154 -0.14 -16.78 8.73
C LEU A 154 -1.32 -16.94 7.75
N ARG A 155 -1.35 -18.00 6.94
CA ARG A 155 -2.46 -18.31 6.02
C ARG A 155 -3.59 -19.12 6.66
N GLU A 156 -3.32 -19.79 7.79
CA GLU A 156 -4.30 -20.64 8.48
C GLU A 156 -4.89 -19.96 9.73
N SER A 157 -4.40 -18.78 10.10
CA SER A 157 -4.84 -18.05 11.29
C SER A 157 -5.88 -17.00 10.94
N THR A 158 -7.16 -17.39 10.90
CA THR A 158 -8.31 -16.44 10.90
C THR A 158 -8.52 -15.75 12.25
N THR A 159 -7.65 -16.03 13.23
CA THR A 159 -7.70 -15.44 14.57
C THR A 159 -6.27 -15.15 15.02
N PHE A 160 -5.95 -13.87 15.22
CA PHE A 160 -4.68 -13.40 15.77
C PHE A 160 -4.56 -13.84 17.24
N GLU A 161 -4.16 -15.09 17.50
CA GLU A 161 -3.73 -15.52 18.83
C GLU A 161 -2.26 -15.97 18.87
N ARG A 162 -1.52 -15.13 19.60
CA ARG A 162 -0.50 -15.45 20.61
C ARG A 162 0.93 -15.81 20.15
N LYS A 163 1.81 -14.91 20.65
CA LYS A 163 3.24 -15.05 20.96
C LYS A 163 4.16 -15.29 19.77
N ILE A 164 4.61 -14.18 19.20
CA ILE A 164 5.91 -14.13 18.53
C ILE A 164 6.79 -13.23 19.40
N ASP A 165 7.72 -13.85 20.12
CA ASP A 165 8.85 -13.15 20.72
C ASP A 165 9.64 -12.49 19.58
N TRP A 166 9.80 -11.17 19.68
CA TRP A 166 10.69 -10.40 18.85
C TRP A 166 11.98 -10.16 19.65
N PHE A 167 12.98 -11.00 19.35
CA PHE A 167 14.32 -11.07 19.98
C PHE A 167 14.36 -11.56 21.43
#